data_AF-A0A6A4ZD57-F1
#
_entry.id   AF-A0A6A4ZD57-F1
#
_cell.length_a   1.000
_cell.length_b   1.000
_cell.length_c   1.000
_cell.angle_alpha   90.00
_cell.angle_beta   90.00
_cell.angle_gamma   90.00
#
_symmetry.space_group_name_H-M   'P 1'
#
loop_
_entity.id
_entity.type
_entity.pdbx_description
1 polymer ?
#
loop_
_entity_poly.entity_id
_entity_poly.type
_entity_poly.pdbx_seq_one_letter_code
_entity_poly.pdbx_strand_id
1 'polypeptide(L)'
;EELCKNANWLRENSHVESLCLDFTVQPFDANGKPLPPIELVPHGASIAVTDANKEEYLHALLKYYMFDSVHEQVAALLKGLFDVIPSNLLAVFDYQELELLICGVPKIDVDDWERHSDVKYLDFDHPSKGEHKVIEWFWATVAEFSQDQRARLLQFVTGTSRVPVEGFKGLLSNDGRVRRFGIQMVGRGVPPTGLYPKAHTCFNRIDLPLYNSKEEMATYLTLVINMEITGFTMQ
;
A
#
# COMPACT_ATOMS: atom_id res chain seq x y z
N GLU A 1 0.41 -4.29 -18.05
CA GLU A 1 0.16 -2.87 -18.37
C GLU A 1 -0.49 -2.66 -19.73
N GLU A 2 0.04 -3.23 -20.83
CA GLU A 2 -0.57 -3.07 -22.18
C GLU A 2 -2.01 -3.58 -22.29
N LEU A 3 -2.34 -4.74 -21.71
CA LEU A 3 -3.71 -5.26 -21.69
C LEU A 3 -4.71 -4.27 -21.07
N CYS A 4 -4.36 -3.68 -19.93
CA CYS A 4 -5.21 -2.72 -19.23
C CYS A 4 -5.40 -1.44 -20.06
N LYS A 5 -4.31 -0.93 -20.67
CA LYS A 5 -4.37 0.23 -21.56
C LYS A 5 -5.28 -0.03 -22.77
N ASN A 6 -5.14 -1.18 -23.41
CA ASN A 6 -5.92 -1.55 -24.58
C ASN A 6 -7.40 -1.81 -24.23
N ALA A 7 -7.66 -2.45 -23.09
CA ALA A 7 -9.02 -2.66 -22.58
C ALA A 7 -9.73 -1.34 -22.26
N ASN A 8 -9.04 -0.40 -21.59
CA ASN A 8 -9.58 0.93 -21.31
C ASN A 8 -9.83 1.70 -22.61
N TRP A 9 -8.91 1.63 -23.58
CA TRP A 9 -9.10 2.25 -24.87
C TRP A 9 -10.34 1.70 -25.58
N LEU A 10 -10.50 0.38 -25.65
CA LEU A 10 -11.67 -0.26 -26.28
C LEU A 10 -12.97 0.17 -25.60
N ARG A 11 -12.97 0.26 -24.27
CA ARG A 11 -14.10 0.72 -23.48
C ARG A 11 -14.50 2.16 -23.81
N GLU A 12 -13.53 3.06 -23.90
CA GLU A 12 -13.75 4.51 -24.04
C GLU A 12 -14.04 4.96 -25.48
N ASN A 13 -13.68 4.17 -26.50
CA ASN A 13 -13.84 4.53 -27.91
C ASN A 13 -15.06 3.85 -28.55
N SER A 14 -15.64 4.49 -29.56
CA SER A 14 -16.72 3.96 -30.39
C SER A 14 -16.22 3.51 -31.76
N HIS A 15 -17.09 2.87 -32.55
CA HIS A 15 -16.80 2.28 -33.85
C HIS A 15 -15.73 1.16 -33.78
N VAL A 16 -15.79 0.37 -32.71
CA VAL A 16 -14.82 -0.72 -32.45
C VAL A 16 -14.91 -1.86 -33.47
N GLU A 17 -15.99 -1.93 -34.25
CA GLU A 17 -16.16 -2.88 -35.35
C GLU A 17 -15.03 -2.77 -36.39
N SER A 18 -14.45 -1.57 -36.53
CA SER A 18 -13.32 -1.31 -37.42
C SER A 18 -12.04 -2.06 -37.05
N LEU A 19 -11.95 -2.55 -35.81
CA LEU A 19 -10.83 -3.37 -35.33
C LEU A 19 -10.92 -4.82 -35.81
N CYS A 20 -12.08 -5.25 -36.35
CA CYS A 20 -12.33 -6.62 -36.80
C CYS A 20 -12.01 -7.68 -35.72
N LEU A 21 -12.32 -7.37 -34.46
CA LEU A 21 -12.17 -8.31 -33.35
C LEU A 21 -13.37 -9.26 -33.28
N ASP A 22 -13.12 -10.44 -32.74
CA ASP A 22 -14.13 -11.43 -32.36
C ASP A 22 -13.90 -11.87 -30.91
N PHE A 23 -14.75 -12.76 -30.38
CA PHE A 23 -14.62 -13.26 -29.01
C PHE A 23 -13.59 -14.40 -28.91
N THR A 24 -12.39 -14.19 -29.47
CA THR A 24 -11.26 -15.11 -29.32
C THR A 24 -10.02 -14.42 -28.77
N VAL A 25 -9.10 -15.23 -28.24
CA VAL A 25 -7.79 -14.78 -27.80
C VAL A 25 -6.71 -15.69 -28.39
N GLN A 26 -5.57 -15.10 -28.74
CA GLN A 26 -4.41 -15.78 -29.28
C GLN A 26 -3.34 -15.95 -28.18
N PRO A 27 -3.28 -17.10 -27.48
CA PRO A 27 -2.23 -17.34 -26.51
C PRO A 27 -0.89 -17.64 -27.17
N PHE A 28 0.17 -17.49 -26.38
CA PHE A 28 1.55 -17.78 -26.78
C PHE A 28 2.20 -18.72 -25.75
N ASP A 29 3.08 -19.60 -26.21
CA ASP A 29 3.87 -20.44 -25.32
C ASP A 29 5.01 -19.66 -24.65
N ALA A 30 5.75 -20.32 -23.75
CA ALA A 30 6.87 -19.72 -23.03
C ALA A 30 8.02 -19.23 -23.94
N ASN A 31 8.07 -19.68 -25.19
CA ASN A 31 9.05 -19.28 -26.19
C ASN A 31 8.49 -18.20 -27.15
N GLY A 32 7.29 -17.69 -26.89
CA GLY A 32 6.63 -16.68 -27.72
C GLY A 32 6.01 -17.24 -29.01
N LYS A 33 5.85 -18.57 -29.13
CA LYS A 33 5.20 -19.17 -30.29
C LYS A 33 3.67 -19.11 -30.14
N PRO A 34 2.92 -18.70 -31.17
CA PRO A 34 1.46 -18.67 -31.10
C PRO A 34 0.90 -20.10 -30.95
N LEU A 35 -0.02 -20.25 -30.02
CA LEU A 35 -0.80 -21.46 -29.78
C LEU A 35 -2.11 -21.41 -30.62
N PRO A 36 -3.00 -22.41 -30.59
CA PRO A 36 -4.31 -22.27 -31.22
C PRO A 36 -5.14 -21.16 -30.53
N PRO A 37 -5.96 -20.38 -31.28
CA PRO A 37 -6.89 -19.43 -30.70
C PRO A 37 -7.88 -20.13 -29.76
N ILE A 38 -8.24 -19.45 -28.67
CA ILE A 38 -9.22 -19.90 -27.70
C ILE A 38 -10.45 -19.02 -27.83
N GLU A 39 -11.62 -19.66 -27.95
CA GLU A 39 -12.89 -18.93 -27.89
C GLU A 39 -13.21 -18.56 -26.44
N LEU A 40 -13.43 -17.26 -26.19
CA LEU A 40 -13.74 -16.71 -24.87
C LEU A 40 -15.17 -17.04 -24.42
N VAL A 41 -16.06 -17.28 -25.39
CA VAL A 41 -17.45 -17.71 -25.22
C VAL A 41 -17.78 -18.76 -26.28
N PRO A 42 -18.84 -19.58 -26.13
CA PRO A 42 -19.23 -20.55 -27.14
C PRO A 42 -19.47 -19.90 -28.50
N HIS A 43 -18.82 -20.41 -29.55
CA HIS A 43 -18.86 -19.86 -30.91
C HIS A 43 -18.29 -18.44 -31.03
N GLY A 44 -17.33 -18.10 -30.16
CA GLY A 44 -16.77 -16.75 -30.06
C GLY A 44 -16.15 -16.23 -31.35
N ALA A 45 -15.55 -17.11 -32.17
CA ALA A 45 -15.00 -16.75 -33.48
C ALA A 45 -16.05 -16.28 -34.50
N SER A 46 -17.33 -16.56 -34.26
CA SER A 46 -18.45 -16.12 -35.11
C SER A 46 -19.14 -14.86 -34.59
N ILE A 47 -18.69 -14.31 -33.45
CA ILE A 47 -19.29 -13.15 -32.81
C ILE A 47 -18.33 -11.98 -32.98
N ALA A 48 -18.68 -11.05 -33.87
CA ALA A 48 -17.92 -9.82 -34.02
C ALA A 48 -18.08 -8.90 -32.80
N VAL A 49 -17.00 -8.25 -32.39
CA VAL A 49 -17.03 -7.21 -31.36
C VAL A 49 -17.54 -5.91 -31.98
N THR A 50 -18.52 -5.32 -31.31
CA THR A 50 -19.27 -4.13 -31.70
C THR A 50 -19.39 -3.20 -30.50
N ASP A 51 -19.78 -1.95 -30.73
CA ASP A 51 -20.03 -1.00 -29.64
C ASP A 51 -21.11 -1.51 -28.67
N ALA A 52 -22.02 -2.37 -29.12
CA ALA A 52 -23.11 -2.91 -28.33
C ALA A 52 -22.69 -4.06 -27.39
N ASN A 53 -21.66 -4.85 -27.76
CA ASN A 53 -21.22 -6.03 -27.01
C ASN A 53 -19.77 -5.96 -26.50
N LYS A 54 -19.06 -4.84 -26.72
CA LYS A 54 -17.67 -4.67 -26.28
C LYS A 54 -17.46 -4.84 -24.77
N GLU A 55 -18.43 -4.51 -23.93
CA GLU A 55 -18.34 -4.75 -22.48
C GLU A 55 -18.34 -6.24 -22.15
N GLU A 56 -19.17 -7.03 -22.85
CA GLU A 56 -19.20 -8.49 -22.70
C GLU A 56 -17.88 -9.11 -23.17
N TYR A 57 -17.33 -8.62 -24.28
CA TYR A 57 -16.02 -9.02 -24.76
C TYR A 57 -14.93 -8.71 -23.73
N LEU A 58 -14.91 -7.50 -23.16
CA LEU A 58 -13.95 -7.10 -22.14
C LEU A 58 -14.06 -7.96 -20.88
N HIS A 59 -15.28 -8.27 -20.42
CA HIS A 59 -15.51 -9.18 -19.30
C HIS A 59 -14.96 -10.57 -19.58
N ALA A 60 -15.24 -11.14 -20.76
CA ALA A 60 -14.77 -12.46 -21.14
C ALA A 60 -13.23 -12.50 -21.27
N LEU A 61 -12.65 -11.45 -21.86
CA LEU A 61 -11.21 -11.29 -22.01
C LEU A 61 -10.50 -11.22 -20.65
N LEU A 62 -11.00 -10.39 -19.73
CA LEU A 62 -10.44 -10.25 -18.38
C LEU A 62 -10.57 -11.54 -17.59
N LYS A 63 -11.73 -12.21 -17.67
CA LYS A 63 -11.93 -13.52 -17.02
C LYS A 63 -10.88 -14.53 -17.49
N TYR A 64 -10.64 -14.60 -18.79
CA TYR A 64 -9.64 -15.51 -19.34
C TYR A 64 -8.23 -15.22 -18.79
N TYR A 65 -7.79 -13.97 -18.84
CA TYR A 65 -6.45 -13.60 -18.38
C TYR A 65 -6.27 -13.71 -16.86
N MET A 66 -7.32 -13.48 -16.06
CA MET A 66 -7.23 -13.54 -14.60
C MET A 66 -7.43 -14.94 -14.03
N PHE A 67 -8.23 -15.79 -14.68
CA PHE A 67 -8.63 -17.08 -14.13
C PHE A 67 -8.31 -18.23 -15.08
N ASP A 68 -8.89 -18.25 -16.28
CA ASP A 68 -8.88 -19.45 -17.12
C ASP A 68 -7.47 -19.81 -17.61
N SER A 69 -6.66 -18.81 -17.95
CA SER A 69 -5.28 -18.98 -18.45
C SER A 69 -4.29 -19.56 -17.44
N VAL A 70 -4.62 -19.49 -16.14
CA VAL A 70 -3.78 -19.97 -15.02
C VAL A 70 -4.51 -21.00 -14.15
N HIS A 71 -5.65 -21.50 -14.61
CA HIS A 71 -6.56 -22.32 -13.82
C HIS A 71 -5.88 -23.57 -13.24
N GLU A 72 -5.11 -24.30 -14.06
CA GLU A 72 -4.46 -25.54 -13.62
C GLU A 72 -3.45 -25.30 -12.50
N GLN A 73 -2.64 -24.24 -12.62
CA GLN A 73 -1.60 -23.87 -11.67
C GLN A 73 -2.22 -23.38 -10.36
N VAL A 74 -3.24 -22.52 -10.45
CA VAL A 74 -3.96 -22.01 -9.27
C VAL A 74 -4.72 -23.15 -8.58
N ALA A 75 -5.39 -24.04 -9.31
CA ALA A 75 -6.09 -25.19 -8.73
C ALA A 75 -5.14 -26.14 -8.00
N ALA A 76 -3.96 -26.41 -8.58
CA ALA A 76 -2.94 -27.23 -7.93
C ALA A 76 -2.42 -26.59 -6.63
N LEU A 77 -2.15 -25.28 -6.65
CA LEU A 77 -1.74 -24.51 -5.47
C LEU A 77 -2.80 -24.54 -4.37
N LEU A 78 -4.06 -24.24 -4.72
CA LEU A 78 -5.19 -24.26 -3.77
C LEU A 78 -5.41 -25.64 -3.18
N LYS A 79 -5.28 -26.71 -3.98
CA LYS A 79 -5.36 -28.08 -3.49
C LYS A 79 -4.30 -28.34 -2.41
N GLY A 80 -3.03 -28.04 -2.70
CA GLY A 80 -1.94 -28.23 -1.74
C GLY A 80 -2.11 -27.38 -0.48
N LEU A 81 -2.60 -26.14 -0.63
CA LEU A 81 -2.89 -25.26 0.51
C LEU A 81 -4.02 -25.82 1.39
N PHE A 82 -5.13 -26.26 0.77
CA PHE A 82 -6.30 -26.77 1.49
C PHE A 82 -6.11 -28.15 2.10
N ASP A 83 -5.15 -28.94 1.60
CA ASP A 83 -4.72 -30.20 2.22
C ASP A 83 -4.05 -29.96 3.59
N VAL A 84 -3.49 -28.76 3.82
CA VAL A 84 -2.83 -28.38 5.09
C VAL A 84 -3.72 -27.49 5.94
N ILE A 85 -4.38 -26.49 5.34
CA ILE A 85 -5.20 -25.49 6.03
C ILE A 85 -6.63 -25.56 5.49
N PRO A 86 -7.62 -25.99 6.29
CA PRO A 86 -9.02 -26.03 5.85
C PRO A 86 -9.50 -24.69 5.27
N SER A 87 -10.14 -24.73 4.09
CA SER A 87 -10.55 -23.53 3.36
C SER A 87 -11.48 -22.61 4.15
N ASN A 88 -12.30 -23.17 5.06
CA ASN A 88 -13.20 -22.40 5.92
C ASN A 88 -12.45 -21.51 6.93
N LEU A 89 -11.20 -21.83 7.28
CA LEU A 89 -10.37 -20.98 8.13
C LEU A 89 -9.77 -19.81 7.37
N LEU A 90 -9.60 -19.94 6.04
CA LEU A 90 -9.09 -18.87 5.20
C LEU A 90 -10.21 -17.96 4.69
N ALA A 91 -11.43 -18.50 4.55
CA ALA A 91 -12.60 -17.77 4.05
C ALA A 91 -13.11 -16.64 4.97
N VAL A 92 -12.61 -16.54 6.21
CA VAL A 92 -12.96 -15.44 7.12
C VAL A 92 -12.15 -14.18 6.86
N PHE A 93 -11.04 -14.28 6.11
CA PHE A 93 -10.16 -13.17 5.78
C PHE A 93 -10.49 -12.60 4.41
N ASP A 94 -10.39 -11.28 4.27
CA ASP A 94 -10.30 -10.67 2.94
C ASP A 94 -8.90 -10.87 2.32
N TYR A 95 -8.71 -10.45 1.07
CA TYR A 95 -7.43 -10.64 0.37
C TYR A 95 -6.26 -9.88 1.02
N GLN A 96 -6.51 -8.74 1.68
CA GLN A 96 -5.49 -7.93 2.32
C GLN A 96 -5.09 -8.52 3.68
N GLU A 97 -6.05 -9.04 4.43
CA GLU A 97 -5.81 -9.76 5.68
C GLU A 97 -5.07 -11.07 5.43
N LEU A 98 -5.45 -11.80 4.38
CA LEU A 98 -4.74 -13.01 3.97
C LEU A 98 -3.30 -12.72 3.53
N GLU A 99 -3.08 -11.64 2.78
CA GLU A 99 -1.74 -11.15 2.43
C GLU A 99 -0.92 -10.86 3.70
N LEU A 100 -1.48 -10.13 4.65
CA LEU A 100 -0.82 -9.82 5.92
C LEU A 100 -0.49 -11.09 6.72
N LEU A 101 -1.39 -12.07 6.74
CA LEU A 101 -1.20 -13.33 7.44
C LEU A 101 -0.04 -14.15 6.85
N ILE A 102 0.05 -14.20 5.51
CA ILE A 102 1.06 -14.99 4.79
C ILE A 102 2.41 -14.27 4.76
N CYS A 103 2.41 -12.98 4.42
CA CYS A 103 3.62 -12.19 4.24
C CYS A 103 4.16 -11.63 5.58
N GLY A 104 3.35 -11.64 6.63
CA GLY A 104 3.62 -10.94 7.88
C GLY A 104 3.44 -9.42 7.74
N VAL A 105 3.58 -8.71 8.85
CA VAL A 105 3.71 -7.24 8.81
C VAL A 105 4.97 -6.92 8.00
N PRO A 106 4.90 -6.14 6.90
CA PRO A 106 6.08 -5.77 6.14
C PRO A 106 7.07 -5.11 7.12
N LYS A 107 8.27 -5.68 7.23
CA LYS A 107 9.29 -5.18 8.14
C LYS A 107 9.56 -3.73 7.78
N ILE A 108 9.20 -2.81 8.67
CA ILE A 108 9.44 -1.39 8.51
C ILE A 108 10.95 -1.18 8.59
N ASP A 109 11.51 -0.82 7.43
CA ASP A 109 12.89 -0.42 7.25
C ASP A 109 13.05 1.04 7.69
N VAL A 110 13.79 1.24 8.78
CA VAL A 110 14.00 2.57 9.37
C VAL A 110 14.95 3.39 8.53
N ASP A 111 15.91 2.77 7.83
CA ASP A 111 16.84 3.49 6.97
C ASP A 111 16.13 4.01 5.71
N ASP A 112 15.17 3.23 5.18
CA ASP A 112 14.30 3.69 4.08
C ASP A 112 13.35 4.80 4.54
N TRP A 113 12.81 4.68 5.76
CA TRP A 113 11.94 5.70 6.36
C TRP A 113 12.67 7.01 6.54
N GLU A 114 13.86 7.00 7.17
CA GLU A 114 14.67 8.18 7.41
C GLU A 114 15.08 8.86 6.10
N ARG A 115 15.56 8.09 5.12
CA ARG A 115 16.02 8.61 3.82
C ARG A 115 14.93 9.33 3.03
N HIS A 116 13.67 8.92 3.19
CA HIS A 116 12.53 9.47 2.46
C HIS A 116 11.64 10.37 3.32
N SER A 117 12.16 10.83 4.47
CA SER A 117 11.50 11.79 5.34
C SER A 117 12.00 13.21 5.10
N ASP A 118 11.08 14.18 5.11
CA ASP A 118 11.39 15.60 5.06
C ASP A 118 11.38 16.20 6.47
N VAL A 119 12.40 17.01 6.80
CA VAL A 119 12.51 17.68 8.10
C VAL A 119 12.34 19.18 7.93
N LYS A 120 11.49 19.80 8.76
CA LYS A 120 11.28 21.24 8.84
C LYS A 120 11.68 21.76 10.21
N TYR A 121 12.67 22.64 10.23
CA TYR A 121 13.18 23.29 11.43
C TYR A 121 12.35 24.52 11.81
N LEU A 122 12.54 25.05 13.02
CA LEU A 122 11.90 26.27 13.52
C LEU A 122 12.37 27.51 12.76
N ASP A 123 13.67 27.59 12.51
CA ASP A 123 14.30 28.54 11.59
C ASP A 123 14.81 27.73 10.38
N PHE A 124 14.28 28.05 9.20
CA PHE A 124 14.62 27.33 7.97
C PHE A 124 16.07 27.56 7.54
N ASP A 125 16.58 28.77 7.76
CA ASP A 125 17.90 29.17 7.28
C ASP A 125 19.00 28.77 8.29
N HIS A 126 18.66 28.70 9.58
CA HIS A 126 19.62 28.44 10.66
C HIS A 126 19.11 27.41 11.69
N PRO A 127 19.04 26.11 11.34
CA PRO A 127 18.69 25.07 12.29
C PRO A 127 19.65 25.05 13.49
N SER A 128 19.09 24.97 14.70
CA SER A 128 19.91 24.93 15.91
C SER A 128 20.54 23.54 16.12
N LYS A 129 21.67 23.49 16.82
CA LYS A 129 22.29 22.21 17.25
C LYS A 129 21.35 21.36 18.11
N GLY A 130 20.43 21.99 18.85
CA GLY A 130 19.43 21.29 19.64
C GLY A 130 18.43 20.55 18.76
N GLU A 131 17.98 21.18 17.67
CA GLU A 131 17.04 20.55 16.73
C GLU A 131 17.68 19.36 16.01
N HIS A 132 18.92 19.50 15.53
CA HIS A 132 19.64 18.38 14.92
C HIS A 132 19.74 17.18 15.86
N LYS A 133 20.09 17.41 17.13
CA LYS A 133 20.13 16.34 18.14
C LYS A 133 18.77 15.68 18.36
N VAL A 134 17.70 16.45 18.36
CA VAL A 134 16.35 15.90 18.51
C VAL A 134 15.96 15.01 17.31
N ILE A 135 16.34 15.38 16.09
CA ILE A 135 16.13 14.52 14.92
C ILE A 135 16.97 13.23 15.01
N GLU A 136 18.24 13.32 15.40
CA GLU A 136 19.09 12.15 15.63
C GLU A 136 18.51 11.22 16.69
N TRP A 137 18.03 11.78 17.80
CA TRP A 137 17.36 11.02 18.87
C TRP A 137 16.06 10.38 18.40
N PHE A 138 15.28 11.05 17.54
CA PHE A 138 14.06 10.49 16.98
C PHE A 138 14.36 9.21 16.21
N TRP A 139 15.26 9.26 15.22
CA TRP A 139 15.59 8.08 14.42
C TRP A 139 16.29 6.99 15.25
N ALA A 140 17.17 7.36 16.18
CA ALA A 140 17.77 6.39 17.10
C ALA A 140 16.73 5.69 17.98
N THR A 141 15.67 6.39 18.39
CA THR A 141 14.57 5.81 19.17
C THR A 141 13.70 4.90 18.29
N VAL A 142 13.37 5.33 17.07
CA VAL A 142 12.59 4.51 16.11
C VAL A 142 13.35 3.23 15.72
N ALA A 143 14.68 3.31 15.61
CA ALA A 143 15.53 2.14 15.37
C ALA A 143 15.51 1.13 16.54
N GLU A 144 15.34 1.61 17.78
CA GLU A 144 15.23 0.77 18.98
C GLU A 144 13.83 0.17 19.17
N PHE A 145 12.80 0.76 18.56
CA PHE A 145 11.43 0.24 18.60
C PHE A 145 11.29 -1.13 17.93
N SER A 146 10.42 -1.96 18.49
CA SER A 146 9.96 -3.20 17.86
C SER A 146 9.18 -2.91 16.57
N GLN A 147 8.99 -3.93 15.72
CA GLN A 147 8.21 -3.78 14.49
C GLN A 147 6.76 -3.31 14.74
N ASP A 148 6.13 -3.83 15.79
CA ASP A 148 4.79 -3.40 16.21
C ASP A 148 4.78 -1.93 16.68
N GLN A 149 5.78 -1.49 17.45
CA GLN A 149 5.91 -0.10 17.85
C GLN A 149 6.17 0.85 16.67
N ARG A 150 6.97 0.43 15.69
CA ARG A 150 7.19 1.19 14.43
C ARG A 150 5.89 1.30 13.63
N ALA A 151 5.13 0.22 13.52
CA ALA A 151 3.86 0.18 12.82
C ALA A 151 2.82 1.11 13.48
N ARG A 152 2.78 1.14 14.82
CA ARG A 152 1.92 2.06 15.58
C ARG A 152 2.36 3.51 15.45
N LEU A 153 3.67 3.79 15.46
CA LEU A 153 4.15 5.15 15.18
C LEU A 153 3.77 5.60 13.77
N LEU A 154 3.93 4.71 12.78
CA LEU A 154 3.54 5.00 11.40
C LEU A 154 2.03 5.28 11.31
N GLN A 155 1.21 4.46 11.96
CA GLN A 155 -0.23 4.61 12.02
C GLN A 155 -0.63 5.92 12.71
N PHE A 156 -0.03 6.25 13.84
CA PHE A 156 -0.26 7.52 14.54
C PHE A 156 -0.03 8.72 13.61
N VAL A 157 1.04 8.70 12.80
CA VAL A 157 1.42 9.83 11.95
C VAL A 157 0.70 9.87 10.60
N THR A 158 0.35 8.71 10.04
CA THR A 158 -0.14 8.60 8.64
C THR A 158 -1.57 8.07 8.53
N GLY A 159 -2.13 7.54 9.62
CA GLY A 159 -3.42 6.86 9.63
C GLY A 159 -3.36 5.39 9.16
N THR A 160 -2.20 4.90 8.71
CA THR A 160 -2.01 3.51 8.26
C THR A 160 -0.72 2.92 8.83
N SER A 161 -0.73 1.63 9.14
CA SER A 161 0.47 0.88 9.54
C SER A 161 1.21 0.26 8.36
N ARG A 162 0.70 0.43 7.12
CA ARG A 162 1.24 -0.20 5.91
C ARG A 162 2.21 0.73 5.18
N VAL A 163 3.36 0.18 4.80
CA VAL A 163 4.31 0.81 3.88
C VAL A 163 3.98 0.34 2.45
N PRO A 164 3.91 1.25 1.46
CA PRO A 164 3.70 0.86 0.06
C PRO A 164 4.79 -0.07 -0.47
N VAL A 165 4.49 -0.77 -1.56
CA VAL A 165 5.44 -1.67 -2.24
C VAL A 165 6.70 -0.92 -2.68
N GLU A 166 6.56 0.34 -3.06
CA GLU A 166 7.66 1.23 -3.44
C GLU A 166 8.49 1.73 -2.23
N GLY A 167 8.14 1.38 -0.99
CA GLY A 167 8.77 1.89 0.22
C GLY A 167 8.27 3.28 0.62
N PHE A 168 9.01 3.96 1.51
CA PHE A 168 8.61 5.27 2.06
C PHE A 168 8.61 6.41 1.03
N LYS A 169 9.29 6.25 -0.11
CA LYS A 169 9.17 7.21 -1.24
C LYS A 169 7.77 7.24 -1.87
N GLY A 170 7.02 6.14 -1.74
CA GLY A 170 5.67 5.97 -2.28
C GLY A 170 4.56 6.26 -1.27
N LEU A 171 4.90 6.73 -0.06
CA LEU A 171 3.94 6.89 1.03
C LEU A 171 2.74 7.74 0.59
N LEU A 172 1.53 7.20 0.78
CA LEU A 172 0.29 7.88 0.42
C LEU A 172 -0.26 8.66 1.62
N SER A 173 -0.87 9.80 1.35
CA SER A 173 -1.68 10.55 2.31
C SER A 173 -3.14 10.10 2.22
N ASN A 174 -3.98 10.51 3.18
CA ASN A 174 -5.42 10.17 3.21
C ASN A 174 -6.19 10.55 1.94
N ASP A 175 -5.70 11.51 1.14
CA ASP A 175 -6.28 11.91 -0.14
C ASP A 175 -5.81 11.05 -1.33
N GLY A 176 -5.07 9.97 -1.08
CA GLY A 176 -4.56 9.04 -2.10
C GLY A 176 -3.36 9.59 -2.89
N ARG A 177 -2.83 10.77 -2.54
CA ARG A 177 -1.65 11.35 -3.20
C ARG A 177 -0.38 10.93 -2.48
N VAL A 178 0.69 10.72 -3.24
CA VAL A 178 2.03 10.46 -2.69
C VAL A 178 2.50 11.69 -1.93
N ARG A 179 2.80 11.51 -0.64
CA ARG A 179 3.36 12.52 0.26
C ARG A 179 4.34 11.86 1.21
N ARG A 180 5.57 12.39 1.22
CA ARG A 180 6.64 11.96 2.13
C ARG A 180 6.23 12.12 3.58
N PHE A 181 6.84 11.31 4.43
CA PHE A 181 6.77 11.48 5.87
C PHE A 181 7.45 12.79 6.27
N GLY A 182 6.81 13.59 7.11
CA GLY A 182 7.30 14.90 7.52
C GLY A 182 7.56 14.99 9.02
N ILE A 183 8.72 15.51 9.42
CA ILE A 183 9.00 15.89 10.81
C ILE A 183 9.06 17.41 10.88
N GLN A 184 8.19 18.02 11.68
CA GLN A 184 8.19 19.46 11.94
C GLN A 184 8.67 19.72 13.35
N MET A 185 9.82 20.37 13.50
CA MET A 185 10.29 20.85 14.79
C MET A 185 9.34 21.93 15.32
N VAL A 186 8.96 21.79 16.58
CA VAL A 186 8.15 22.79 17.30
C VAL A 186 8.83 23.19 18.60
N GLY A 187 8.56 24.42 19.04
CA GLY A 187 9.04 24.93 20.32
C GLY A 187 8.58 24.03 21.47
N ARG A 188 9.42 23.94 22.50
CA ARG A 188 9.09 23.18 23.69
C ARG A 188 7.87 23.79 24.39
N GLY A 189 6.82 23.00 24.58
CA GLY A 189 5.62 23.42 25.31
C GLY A 189 5.71 23.16 26.82
N VAL A 190 4.64 23.53 27.54
CA VAL A 190 4.52 23.29 28.99
C VAL A 190 4.20 21.81 29.26
N PRO A 191 5.00 21.09 30.06
CA PRO A 191 4.73 19.68 30.37
C PRO A 191 3.43 19.49 31.17
N PRO A 192 2.76 18.32 31.05
CA PRO A 192 3.12 17.22 30.15
C PRO A 192 2.54 17.41 28.74
N THR A 193 1.43 18.15 28.59
CA THR A 193 0.66 18.26 27.34
C THR A 193 1.45 18.89 26.20
N GLY A 194 2.28 19.89 26.50
CA GLY A 194 3.13 20.58 25.53
C GLY A 194 4.37 19.79 25.08
N LEU A 195 4.59 18.59 25.64
CA LEU A 195 5.67 17.69 25.23
C LEU A 195 5.18 16.48 24.42
N TYR A 196 3.88 16.30 24.22
CA TYR A 196 3.38 15.25 23.33
C TYR A 196 3.63 15.62 21.87
N PRO A 197 4.19 14.70 21.06
CA PRO A 197 4.17 14.84 19.61
C PRO A 197 2.73 14.94 19.11
N LYS A 198 2.52 15.70 18.03
CA LYS A 198 1.19 15.84 17.40
C LYS A 198 1.25 15.36 15.97
N ALA A 199 0.35 14.47 15.59
CA ALA A 199 0.24 13.99 14.22
C ALA A 199 -0.76 14.81 13.40
N HIS A 200 -0.46 14.96 12.12
CA HIS A 200 -1.35 15.52 11.10
C HIS A 200 -1.42 14.49 9.96
N THR A 201 -2.31 13.51 10.12
CA THR A 201 -2.42 12.33 9.24
C THR A 201 -2.68 12.70 7.78
N CYS A 202 -3.46 13.75 7.52
CA CYS A 202 -3.67 14.28 6.17
C CYS A 202 -2.38 14.72 5.46
N PHE A 203 -1.28 14.91 6.18
CA PHE A 203 0.00 15.37 5.61
C PHE A 203 1.16 14.43 5.94
N ASN A 204 0.91 13.24 6.50
CA ASN A 204 1.94 12.31 6.96
C ASN A 204 2.98 13.00 7.85
N ARG A 205 2.56 13.94 8.71
CA ARG A 205 3.46 14.83 9.46
C ARG A 205 3.34 14.62 10.96
N ILE A 206 4.49 14.57 11.64
CA ILE A 206 4.61 14.65 13.09
C ILE A 206 5.26 15.96 13.50
N ASP A 207 4.60 16.70 14.40
CA ASP A 207 5.16 17.87 15.06
C ASP A 207 5.93 17.38 16.29
N LEU A 208 7.25 17.62 16.33
CA LEU A 208 8.18 17.07 17.31
C LEU A 208 8.74 18.20 18.21
N PRO A 209 8.41 18.20 19.51
CA PRO A 209 8.94 19.18 20.47
C PRO A 209 10.46 19.13 20.62
N LEU A 210 11.06 20.27 20.98
CA LEU A 210 12.46 20.34 21.35
C LEU A 210 12.71 19.68 22.73
N TYR A 211 12.93 18.37 22.72
CA TYR A 211 13.24 17.58 23.91
C TYR A 211 14.62 17.90 24.47
N ASN A 212 14.80 17.68 25.78
CA ASN A 212 16.07 17.92 26.46
C ASN A 212 16.99 16.69 26.45
N SER A 213 16.42 15.49 26.29
CA SER A 213 17.18 14.24 26.19
C SER A 213 16.46 13.22 25.32
N LYS A 214 17.20 12.18 24.89
CA LYS A 214 16.63 11.05 24.13
C LYS A 214 15.60 10.29 24.97
N GLU A 215 15.85 10.11 26.26
CA GLU A 215 14.98 9.36 27.18
C GLU A 215 13.62 10.06 27.37
N GLU A 216 13.63 11.40 27.44
CA GLU A 216 12.40 12.19 27.49
C GLU A 216 11.57 11.97 26.22
N MET A 217 12.19 12.08 25.04
CA MET A 217 11.52 11.85 23.76
C MET A 217 10.97 10.43 23.65
N ALA A 218 11.78 9.42 24.00
CA ALA A 218 11.37 8.02 23.95
C ALA A 218 10.16 7.76 24.85
N THR A 219 10.11 8.39 26.02
CA THR A 219 8.95 8.31 26.92
C THR A 219 7.69 8.87 26.26
N TYR A 220 7.74 10.07 25.69
CA TYR A 220 6.57 10.69 25.06
C TYR A 220 6.14 9.99 23.77
N LEU A 221 7.08 9.52 22.95
CA LEU A 221 6.78 8.70 21.76
C LEU A 221 6.12 7.38 22.15
N THR A 222 6.63 6.71 23.19
CA THR A 222 6.03 5.46 23.71
C THR A 222 4.62 5.70 24.25
N LEU A 223 4.37 6.83 24.90
CA LEU A 223 3.03 7.18 25.39
C LEU A 223 2.05 7.35 24.22
N VAL A 224 2.38 8.11 23.17
CA VAL A 224 1.43 8.33 22.06
C VAL A 224 1.11 7.04 21.30
N ILE A 225 2.09 6.19 21.02
CA ILE A 225 1.85 4.92 20.31
C ILE A 225 1.08 3.90 21.15
N ASN A 226 1.07 4.05 22.48
CA ASN A 226 0.30 3.21 23.39
C ASN A 226 -1.10 3.77 23.68
N MET A 227 -1.31 5.09 23.55
CA MET A 227 -2.64 5.71 23.72
C MET A 227 -3.64 5.20 22.66
N GLU A 228 -3.19 4.90 21.45
CA GLU A 228 -4.06 4.36 20.39
C GLU A 228 -4.62 2.95 20.71
N ILE A 229 -4.01 2.20 21.65
CA ILE A 229 -4.54 0.90 22.14
C ILE A 229 -5.89 1.11 22.86
N THR A 230 -6.16 2.31 23.36
CA THR A 230 -7.41 2.62 24.09
C THR A 230 -8.56 3.10 23.20
N GLY A 231 -8.37 3.11 21.88
CA GLY A 231 -9.44 3.16 20.89
C GLY A 231 -10.01 4.56 20.61
N PHE A 232 -10.44 4.72 19.36
CA PHE A 232 -11.47 5.68 18.94
C PHE A 232 -12.85 5.31 19.54
N THR A 233 -12.89 5.21 20.87
CA THR A 233 -14.10 5.12 21.69
C THR A 233 -13.81 5.86 22.98
N MET A 234 -13.92 7.19 22.94
CA MET A 234 -14.43 7.90 24.09
C MET A 234 -15.77 8.51 23.68
N GLN A 235 -16.83 7.98 24.31
CA GLN A 235 -18.19 8.51 24.31
C GLN A 235 -18.22 9.94 24.86
#